data_AF-A0AAD1SPS7-F1
#
_entry.id   AF-A0AAD1SPS7-F1
#
_cell.length_a   1.000
_cell.length_b   1.000
_cell.length_c   1.000
_cell.angle_alpha   90.00
_cell.angle_beta   90.00
_cell.angle_gamma   90.00
#
_symmetry.space_group_name_H-M   'P 1'
#
loop_
_entity.id
_entity.type
_entity.pdbx_description
1 polymer ?
#
loop_
_entity_poly.entity_id
_entity_poly.type
_entity_poly.pdbx_seq_one_letter_code
_entity_poly.pdbx_strand_id
1 'polypeptide(L)'
;MPKAIAAYHKQAKHVSKPHVTLSISDSDESHNDSDHDGAQRKRPWKGNSASAGYRPRPTEPWNSNYTFPITDNCSPIEDRAEDMGLLLSGVTLLKLSKPYGFAVDVGCGTGQSTRILVPYFEKILGTDISPAQIEEANKANDIPNVTYSVSPAEELPVDDASVDLVTACAAAHWFSIEKFYKEVNRILKPRGCLAIFTYIPDMEVHYKDRSEQLTKVFKEGQEKLAPYENEKVRLVKTGYKDLFDAIPYTDKKRVENMTTKMPMLLSDFLGLIQTFSMFQDFLKHEPEKAKEFILTTEKRFLEIMGVSSTETEIEVRLNNVCVLASKPK
;
A
#
# COMPACT_ATOMS: atom_id res chain seq x y z
N MET A 1 -9.38 19.84 -14.78
CA MET A 1 -8.43 20.95 -14.52
C MET A 1 -7.19 20.36 -13.84
N PRO A 2 -6.04 20.25 -14.55
CA PRO A 2 -4.87 19.45 -14.16
C PRO A 2 -3.76 20.24 -13.43
N LYS A 3 -4.12 21.30 -12.68
CA LYS A 3 -3.12 22.27 -12.18
C LYS A 3 -2.54 21.97 -10.79
N ALA A 4 -3.12 21.08 -10.00
CA ALA A 4 -2.62 20.78 -8.64
C ALA A 4 -1.33 19.95 -8.66
N ILE A 5 -1.25 18.92 -9.51
CA ILE A 5 -0.09 18.02 -9.60
C ILE A 5 1.14 18.70 -10.23
N ALA A 6 0.92 19.67 -11.13
CA ALA A 6 2.02 20.36 -11.83
C ALA A 6 2.70 21.47 -11.00
N ALA A 7 2.07 21.96 -9.93
CA ALA A 7 2.65 23.01 -9.07
C ALA A 7 3.77 22.47 -8.15
N TYR A 8 3.70 21.18 -7.80
CA TYR A 8 4.62 20.49 -6.89
C TYR A 8 6.07 20.42 -7.38
N HIS A 9 6.30 20.30 -8.70
CA HIS A 9 7.66 20.09 -9.25
C HIS A 9 8.58 21.32 -9.26
N LYS A 10 8.12 22.52 -8.86
CA LYS A 10 8.89 23.76 -9.09
C LYS A 10 9.69 24.28 -7.88
N GLN A 11 9.51 23.77 -6.66
CA GLN A 11 10.05 24.44 -5.45
C GLN A 11 10.95 23.62 -4.52
N ALA A 12 11.11 22.31 -4.70
CA ALA A 12 11.93 21.45 -3.83
C ALA A 12 13.46 21.52 -4.09
N LYS A 13 14.02 22.70 -4.40
CA LYS A 13 15.47 22.83 -4.67
C LYS A 13 16.34 23.14 -3.45
N HIS A 14 15.82 23.60 -2.32
CA HIS A 14 16.67 24.10 -1.22
C HIS A 14 16.11 23.77 0.17
N VAL A 15 16.34 22.56 0.69
CA VAL A 15 16.35 22.32 2.15
C VAL A 15 17.37 21.23 2.50
N SER A 16 18.29 21.55 3.41
CA SER A 16 19.34 20.68 3.93
C SER A 16 18.83 19.71 5.00
N LYS A 17 19.37 18.48 4.98
CA LYS A 17 19.05 17.31 5.84
C LYS A 17 19.12 17.57 7.36
N PRO A 18 18.23 16.94 8.17
CA PRO A 18 18.53 16.59 9.56
C PRO A 18 18.85 15.10 9.74
N HIS A 19 19.77 14.80 10.66
CA HIS A 19 20.15 13.45 11.09
C HIS A 19 19.11 12.85 12.05
N VAL A 20 18.74 11.58 11.86
CA VAL A 20 17.97 10.80 12.84
C VAL A 20 18.87 9.72 13.42
N THR A 21 19.03 9.71 14.75
CA THR A 21 19.76 8.69 15.52
C THR A 21 18.75 7.81 16.25
N LEU A 22 18.70 6.52 15.92
CA LEU A 22 17.96 5.50 16.68
C LEU A 22 18.93 4.83 17.67
N SER A 23 18.55 4.79 18.95
CA SER A 23 19.29 4.05 19.98
C SER A 23 18.50 2.81 20.38
N ILE A 24 19.13 1.64 20.26
CA ILE A 24 18.61 0.38 20.78
C ILE A 24 19.77 -0.32 21.48
N SER A 25 19.55 -0.72 22.73
CA SER A 25 20.49 -1.43 23.60
C SER A 25 20.63 -2.89 23.19
N ASP A 26 21.87 -3.33 22.98
CA ASP A 26 22.24 -4.71 22.69
C ASP A 26 22.13 -5.63 23.92
N SER A 27 21.72 -6.86 23.67
CA SER A 27 22.08 -8.00 24.51
C SER A 27 22.37 -9.21 23.62
N ASP A 28 23.58 -9.73 23.78
CA ASP A 28 24.17 -10.91 23.17
C ASP A 28 23.27 -12.16 23.20
N GLU A 29 23.37 -13.00 22.17
CA GLU A 29 23.90 -14.36 22.33
C GLU A 29 24.09 -15.07 20.98
N SER A 30 25.01 -16.03 21.05
CA SER A 30 25.84 -16.55 19.97
C SER A 30 25.51 -17.99 19.54
N HIS A 31 26.14 -18.41 18.43
CA HIS A 31 26.56 -19.77 18.04
C HIS A 31 25.86 -20.51 16.87
N ASN A 32 26.71 -20.69 15.86
CA ASN A 32 27.09 -21.88 15.09
C ASN A 32 26.32 -22.43 13.87
N ASP A 33 27.14 -22.56 12.83
CA ASP A 33 27.00 -23.20 11.52
C ASP A 33 26.80 -24.72 11.58
N SER A 34 26.18 -25.26 10.51
CA SER A 34 26.85 -26.23 9.63
C SER A 34 25.98 -26.67 8.45
N ASP A 35 26.66 -26.93 7.34
CA ASP A 35 26.23 -27.26 5.97
C ASP A 35 25.27 -28.46 5.80
N HIS A 36 24.49 -28.46 4.70
CA HIS A 36 24.66 -29.49 3.66
C HIS A 36 23.89 -29.23 2.35
N ASP A 37 24.52 -29.77 1.31
CA ASP A 37 24.35 -29.62 -0.14
C ASP A 37 23.27 -30.58 -0.71
N GLY A 38 22.69 -30.28 -1.88
CA GLY A 38 21.68 -31.17 -2.46
C GLY A 38 20.90 -30.70 -3.71
N ALA A 39 21.59 -30.59 -4.85
CA ALA A 39 21.16 -30.85 -6.23
C ALA A 39 19.70 -30.61 -6.70
N GLN A 40 19.58 -29.52 -7.46
CA GLN A 40 18.69 -29.16 -8.57
C GLN A 40 17.81 -30.25 -9.24
N ARG A 41 16.53 -29.90 -9.45
CA ARG A 41 15.79 -30.20 -10.70
C ARG A 41 15.12 -28.92 -11.21
N LYS A 42 15.81 -28.24 -12.14
CA LYS A 42 15.30 -27.05 -12.83
C LYS A 42 14.22 -27.46 -13.84
N ARG A 43 13.00 -26.91 -13.71
CA ARG A 43 12.11 -26.77 -14.87
C ARG A 43 12.46 -25.46 -15.56
N PRO A 44 12.63 -25.42 -16.88
CA PRO A 44 12.96 -24.18 -17.58
C PRO A 44 11.77 -23.22 -17.56
N TRP A 45 12.03 -21.98 -17.18
CA TRP A 45 11.15 -20.85 -17.44
C TRP A 45 10.97 -20.69 -18.95
N LYS A 46 9.75 -20.94 -19.44
CA LYS A 46 9.39 -20.64 -20.83
C LYS A 46 8.76 -19.26 -20.87
N GLY A 47 9.58 -18.26 -21.17
CA GLY A 47 9.11 -17.10 -21.90
C GLY A 47 8.69 -17.54 -23.30
N ASN A 48 7.40 -17.48 -23.61
CA ASN A 48 6.93 -16.84 -24.84
C ASN A 48 5.41 -16.76 -24.91
N SER A 49 4.99 -15.58 -25.37
CA SER A 49 3.77 -15.27 -26.09
C SER A 49 3.19 -16.43 -26.89
N ALA A 50 1.96 -16.83 -26.57
CA ALA A 50 0.96 -17.26 -27.54
C ALA A 50 -0.42 -17.28 -26.87
N SER A 51 -1.32 -16.49 -27.45
CA SER A 51 -2.74 -16.37 -27.19
C SER A 51 -3.50 -17.71 -27.15
N ALA A 52 -4.32 -17.92 -26.12
CA ALA A 52 -5.45 -18.84 -26.17
C ALA A 52 -6.63 -18.33 -25.31
N GLY A 53 -7.51 -17.57 -25.95
CA GLY A 53 -8.97 -17.68 -25.79
C GLY A 53 -9.63 -17.41 -24.44
N TYR A 54 -9.60 -16.17 -23.96
CA TYR A 54 -10.70 -15.64 -23.14
C TYR A 54 -11.56 -14.74 -24.04
N ARG A 55 -12.85 -15.06 -24.21
CA ARG A 55 -13.81 -14.17 -24.90
C ARG A 55 -14.52 -13.31 -23.84
N PRO A 56 -14.25 -11.99 -23.74
CA PRO A 56 -15.05 -11.13 -22.90
C PRO A 56 -16.45 -10.94 -23.50
N ARG A 57 -17.45 -10.83 -22.63
CA ARG A 57 -18.82 -10.44 -23.02
C ARG A 57 -18.80 -9.00 -23.55
N PRO A 58 -19.70 -8.62 -24.47
CA PRO A 58 -19.76 -7.25 -24.96
C PRO A 58 -20.25 -6.35 -23.81
N THR A 59 -19.41 -5.40 -23.40
CA THR A 59 -19.88 -4.21 -22.68
C THR A 59 -19.46 -2.99 -23.51
N GLU A 60 -20.35 -2.01 -23.54
CA GLU A 60 -20.36 -0.85 -24.43
C GLU A 60 -19.03 -0.06 -24.47
N PRO A 61 -18.75 0.64 -25.59
CA PRO A 61 -17.47 1.33 -25.78
C PRO A 61 -17.32 2.48 -24.78
N TRP A 62 -16.27 2.40 -23.96
CA TRP A 62 -15.78 3.54 -23.19
C TRP A 62 -15.23 4.60 -24.14
N ASN A 63 -15.75 5.82 -24.02
CA ASN A 63 -15.44 6.95 -24.90
C ASN A 63 -13.98 7.42 -24.69
N SER A 64 -13.15 7.28 -25.74
CA SER A 64 -11.68 7.32 -25.72
C SER A 64 -11.06 8.73 -25.80
N ASN A 65 -11.68 9.76 -25.21
CA ASN A 65 -11.20 11.15 -25.32
C ASN A 65 -10.67 11.75 -24.02
N TYR A 66 -9.79 11.02 -23.33
CA TYR A 66 -8.91 11.60 -22.31
C TYR A 66 -7.47 11.10 -22.51
N THR A 67 -6.69 11.87 -23.26
CA THR A 67 -5.24 11.80 -23.27
C THR A 67 -4.72 12.53 -22.04
N PHE A 68 -4.12 11.80 -21.10
CA PHE A 68 -3.29 12.40 -20.06
C PHE A 68 -1.96 12.81 -20.70
N PRO A 69 -1.47 14.05 -20.50
CA PRO A 69 -0.14 14.41 -20.95
C PRO A 69 0.88 13.64 -20.12
N ILE A 70 1.66 12.78 -20.78
CA ILE A 70 2.91 12.25 -20.25
C ILE A 70 3.83 13.45 -20.06
N THR A 71 4.01 13.87 -18.81
CA THR A 71 5.11 14.77 -18.46
C THR A 71 6.29 13.90 -18.08
N ASP A 72 7.31 13.90 -18.92
CA ASP A 72 8.67 13.49 -18.57
C ASP A 72 9.11 14.26 -17.33
N ASN A 73 9.01 13.63 -16.16
CA ASN A 73 9.73 13.94 -14.92
C ASN A 73 9.27 12.95 -13.85
N CYS A 74 9.93 11.79 -13.77
CA CYS A 74 9.94 11.03 -12.53
C CYS A 74 10.52 11.93 -11.44
N SER A 75 9.74 12.23 -10.40
CA SER A 75 10.32 12.74 -9.16
C SER A 75 11.28 11.70 -8.59
N PRO A 76 12.43 12.11 -8.01
CA PRO A 76 13.36 11.19 -7.37
C PRO A 76 12.66 10.35 -6.29
N ILE A 77 13.16 9.13 -6.10
CA ILE A 77 12.76 8.13 -5.08
C ILE A 77 12.55 8.69 -3.66
N GLU A 78 13.14 9.85 -3.34
CA GLU A 78 13.18 10.47 -2.01
C GLU A 78 11.82 11.06 -1.56
N ASP A 79 10.92 11.45 -2.47
CA ASP A 79 9.60 12.04 -2.11
C ASP A 79 8.54 10.99 -1.69
N ARG A 80 8.88 9.69 -1.74
CA ARG A 80 7.97 8.58 -1.34
C ARG A 80 8.29 8.01 0.05
N ALA A 81 9.23 8.61 0.79
CA ALA A 81 9.86 8.04 1.97
C ALA A 81 8.91 7.61 3.11
N GLU A 82 7.69 8.16 3.18
CA GLU A 82 6.76 7.89 4.29
C GLU A 82 5.94 6.60 4.10
N ASP A 83 5.42 6.33 2.89
CA ASP A 83 4.84 5.02 2.56
C ASP A 83 5.90 3.90 2.63
N MET A 84 7.15 4.27 2.32
CA MET A 84 8.30 3.39 2.49
C MET A 84 8.55 3.07 3.96
N GLY A 85 8.51 4.06 4.86
CA GLY A 85 8.83 3.90 6.28
C GLY A 85 8.05 2.79 6.99
N LEU A 86 6.83 2.48 6.56
CA LEU A 86 5.95 1.52 7.23
C LEU A 86 6.12 0.09 6.76
N LEU A 87 6.16 -0.12 5.45
CA LEU A 87 6.54 -1.42 4.91
C LEU A 87 7.99 -1.71 5.29
N LEU A 88 8.88 -0.71 5.27
CA LEU A 88 10.23 -0.82 5.83
C LEU A 88 10.21 -1.14 7.31
N SER A 89 9.33 -0.56 8.13
CA SER A 89 9.22 -0.91 9.55
C SER A 89 8.79 -2.36 9.74
N GLY A 90 7.83 -2.86 8.96
CA GLY A 90 7.44 -4.28 8.99
C GLY A 90 8.53 -5.22 8.47
N VAL A 91 9.21 -4.85 7.38
CA VAL A 91 10.39 -5.54 6.85
C VAL A 91 11.56 -5.49 7.85
N THR A 92 11.72 -4.39 8.59
CA THR A 92 12.70 -4.21 9.66
C THR A 92 12.32 -5.04 10.89
N LEU A 93 11.03 -5.20 11.18
CA LEU A 93 10.55 -6.16 12.19
C LEU A 93 10.89 -7.60 11.79
N LEU A 94 10.93 -7.91 10.49
CA LEU A 94 11.48 -9.18 9.97
C LEU A 94 13.02 -9.22 9.98
N LYS A 95 13.70 -8.12 10.35
CA LYS A 95 15.17 -7.98 10.47
C LYS A 95 15.93 -8.45 9.22
N LEU A 96 15.48 -8.05 8.03
CA LEU A 96 16.14 -8.41 6.77
C LEU A 96 17.49 -7.68 6.64
N SER A 97 18.61 -8.42 6.58
CA SER A 97 19.98 -7.85 6.51
C SER A 97 20.76 -8.22 5.25
N LYS A 98 20.22 -9.09 4.38
CA LYS A 98 20.77 -9.48 3.08
C LYS A 98 19.64 -9.57 2.05
N PRO A 99 19.93 -9.53 0.73
CA PRO A 99 18.94 -9.91 -0.27
C PRO A 99 18.47 -11.35 -0.05
N TYR A 100 17.17 -11.52 0.17
CA TYR A 100 16.49 -12.82 0.20
C TYR A 100 16.13 -13.24 -1.22
N GLY A 101 15.79 -14.51 -1.44
CA GLY A 101 15.59 -15.02 -2.80
C GLY A 101 14.41 -14.37 -3.53
N PHE A 102 13.19 -14.56 -3.04
CA PHE A 102 11.99 -14.20 -3.77
C PHE A 102 10.88 -13.64 -2.89
N ALA A 103 10.38 -12.44 -3.22
CA ALA A 103 9.18 -11.85 -2.63
C ALA A 103 8.02 -11.78 -3.63
N VAL A 104 6.79 -11.91 -3.12
CA VAL A 104 5.55 -11.71 -3.87
C VAL A 104 4.69 -10.66 -3.16
N ASP A 105 4.38 -9.57 -3.85
CA ASP A 105 3.51 -8.50 -3.37
C ASP A 105 2.11 -8.60 -4.00
N VAL A 106 1.13 -9.02 -3.20
CA VAL A 106 -0.22 -9.38 -3.64
C VAL A 106 -1.18 -8.22 -3.46
N GLY A 107 -1.90 -7.87 -4.53
CA GLY A 107 -2.69 -6.64 -4.61
C GLY A 107 -1.78 -5.41 -4.70
N CYS A 108 -0.77 -5.47 -5.58
CA CYS A 108 0.29 -4.46 -5.65
C CYS A 108 -0.13 -3.11 -6.24
N GLY A 109 -1.32 -3.02 -6.86
CA GLY A 109 -1.74 -1.83 -7.59
C GLY A 109 -0.69 -1.40 -8.62
N THR A 110 -0.31 -0.13 -8.60
CA THR A 110 0.74 0.47 -9.46
C THR A 110 2.18 0.23 -8.95
N GLY A 111 2.36 -0.73 -8.03
CA GLY A 111 3.67 -1.20 -7.56
C GLY A 111 4.32 -0.34 -6.47
N GLN A 112 3.53 0.44 -5.71
CA GLN A 112 4.06 1.32 -4.66
C GLN A 112 4.77 0.52 -3.56
N SER A 113 4.09 -0.49 -3.00
CA SER A 113 4.66 -1.42 -2.01
C SER A 113 5.76 -2.30 -2.60
N THR A 114 5.60 -2.74 -3.86
CA THR A 114 6.54 -3.62 -4.54
C THR A 114 7.95 -3.03 -4.62
N ARG A 115 8.05 -1.72 -4.93
CA ARG A 115 9.34 -1.01 -5.06
C ARG A 115 10.12 -0.92 -3.75
N ILE A 116 9.47 -1.05 -2.60
CA ILE A 116 10.12 -0.99 -1.28
C ILE A 116 10.92 -2.26 -1.01
N LEU A 117 10.55 -3.38 -1.64
CA LEU A 117 11.21 -4.66 -1.47
C LEU A 117 12.51 -4.77 -2.27
N VAL A 118 12.72 -3.88 -3.25
CA VAL A 118 13.83 -3.90 -4.21
C VAL A 118 15.23 -4.10 -3.59
N PRO A 119 15.62 -3.38 -2.53
CA PRO A 119 16.95 -3.56 -1.94
C PRO A 119 17.10 -4.85 -1.12
N TYR A 120 16.01 -5.57 -0.82
CA TYR A 120 16.00 -6.72 0.09
C TYR A 120 15.78 -8.06 -0.59
N PHE A 121 15.51 -8.11 -1.89
CA PHE A 121 15.20 -9.37 -2.58
C PHE A 121 15.86 -9.47 -3.95
N GLU A 122 16.39 -10.66 -4.29
CA GLU A 122 16.95 -10.96 -5.61
C GLU A 122 15.90 -10.93 -6.71
N LYS A 123 14.66 -11.31 -6.38
CA LYS A 123 13.51 -11.29 -7.29
C LYS A 123 12.25 -10.82 -6.57
N ILE A 124 11.44 -10.03 -7.26
CA ILE A 124 10.14 -9.56 -6.77
C ILE A 124 9.08 -9.73 -7.86
N LEU A 125 7.92 -10.23 -7.45
CA LEU A 125 6.72 -10.30 -8.29
C LEU A 125 5.59 -9.49 -7.63
N GLY A 126 5.12 -8.43 -8.29
CA GLY A 126 3.87 -7.76 -7.94
C GLY A 126 2.70 -8.40 -8.67
N THR A 127 1.63 -8.76 -7.97
CA THR A 127 0.38 -9.24 -8.59
C THR A 127 -0.80 -8.36 -8.23
N ASP A 128 -1.69 -8.14 -9.17
CA ASP A 128 -2.97 -7.46 -8.95
C ASP A 128 -4.03 -8.06 -9.88
N ILE A 129 -5.29 -8.07 -9.43
CA ILE A 129 -6.40 -8.58 -10.24
C ILE A 129 -6.76 -7.62 -11.39
N SER A 130 -6.39 -6.34 -11.27
CA SER A 130 -6.71 -5.29 -12.24
C SER A 130 -5.65 -5.19 -13.35
N PRO A 131 -6.00 -5.50 -14.61
CA PRO A 131 -5.08 -5.33 -15.74
C PRO A 131 -4.59 -3.89 -15.89
N ALA A 132 -5.44 -2.91 -15.60
CA ALA A 132 -5.09 -1.49 -15.70
C ALA A 132 -4.04 -1.08 -14.67
N GLN A 133 -4.12 -1.60 -13.44
CA GLN A 133 -3.09 -1.33 -12.41
C GLN A 133 -1.74 -1.93 -12.82
N ILE A 134 -1.74 -3.15 -13.36
CA ILE A 134 -0.53 -3.82 -13.85
C ILE A 134 0.05 -3.13 -15.08
N GLU A 135 -0.78 -2.58 -15.97
CA GLU A 135 -0.31 -1.78 -17.09
C GLU A 135 0.45 -0.53 -16.59
N GLU A 136 -0.11 0.21 -15.64
CA GLU A 136 0.55 1.37 -15.05
C GLU A 136 1.80 0.99 -14.25
N ALA A 137 1.77 -0.13 -13.51
CA ALA A 137 2.94 -0.65 -12.81
C ALA A 137 4.08 -0.96 -13.78
N ASN A 138 3.79 -1.58 -14.93
CA ASN A 138 4.77 -1.89 -15.97
C ASN A 138 5.30 -0.64 -16.67
N LYS A 139 4.45 0.36 -16.95
CA LYS A 139 4.90 1.64 -17.54
C LYS A 139 5.92 2.34 -16.65
N ALA A 140 5.73 2.26 -15.33
CA ALA A 140 6.62 2.84 -14.34
C ALA A 140 7.76 1.91 -13.89
N ASN A 141 7.93 0.73 -14.52
CA ASN A 141 8.92 -0.26 -14.10
C ASN A 141 10.19 -0.17 -14.94
N ASP A 142 11.25 0.40 -14.36
CA ASP A 142 12.61 0.39 -14.87
C ASP A 142 13.54 -0.52 -14.05
N ILE A 143 12.98 -1.31 -13.12
CA ILE A 143 13.74 -2.06 -12.11
C ILE A 143 13.92 -3.52 -12.56
N PRO A 144 15.17 -3.99 -12.79
CA PRO A 144 15.41 -5.31 -13.38
C PRO A 144 14.95 -6.52 -12.56
N ASN A 145 14.94 -6.41 -11.23
CA ASN A 145 14.53 -7.51 -10.34
C ASN A 145 13.02 -7.51 -10.03
N VAL A 146 12.22 -6.63 -10.65
CA VAL A 146 10.77 -6.53 -10.43
C VAL A 146 10.02 -6.94 -11.69
N THR A 147 9.02 -7.81 -11.50
CA THR A 147 8.07 -8.21 -12.53
C THR A 147 6.64 -8.00 -12.02
N TYR A 148 5.71 -7.70 -12.92
CA TYR A 148 4.29 -7.54 -12.59
C TYR A 148 3.43 -8.52 -13.39
N SER A 149 2.38 -9.05 -12.76
CA SER A 149 1.46 -10.00 -13.40
C SER A 149 0.02 -9.78 -12.98
N VAL A 150 -0.92 -9.98 -13.92
CA VAL A 150 -2.35 -9.99 -13.61
C VAL A 150 -2.69 -11.34 -12.99
N SER A 151 -3.06 -11.35 -11.71
CA SER A 151 -3.38 -12.57 -10.98
C SER A 151 -4.23 -12.24 -9.75
N PRO A 152 -5.26 -13.06 -9.45
CA PRO A 152 -5.99 -12.94 -8.20
C PRO A 152 -5.12 -13.42 -7.02
N ALA A 153 -5.41 -12.92 -5.82
CA ALA A 153 -4.66 -13.28 -4.61
C ALA A 153 -4.75 -14.78 -4.27
N GLU A 154 -5.81 -15.44 -4.72
CA GLU A 154 -6.12 -16.83 -4.46
C GLU A 154 -5.41 -17.83 -5.39
N GLU A 155 -4.77 -17.35 -6.47
CA GLU A 155 -4.10 -18.19 -7.47
C GLU A 155 -2.92 -17.43 -8.08
N LEU A 156 -1.76 -17.58 -7.46
CA LEU A 156 -0.53 -16.87 -7.77
C LEU A 156 0.34 -17.68 -8.74
N PRO A 157 0.94 -17.06 -9.77
CA PRO A 157 1.71 -17.73 -10.82
C PRO A 157 3.14 -18.07 -10.36
N VAL A 158 3.26 -18.77 -9.24
CA VAL A 158 4.52 -19.14 -8.60
C VAL A 158 4.52 -20.60 -8.14
N ASP A 159 5.70 -21.20 -8.09
CA ASP A 159 5.88 -22.60 -7.68
C ASP A 159 5.65 -22.79 -6.17
N ASP A 160 5.30 -24.01 -5.78
CA ASP A 160 5.19 -24.42 -4.38
C ASP A 160 6.52 -24.19 -3.63
N ALA A 161 6.42 -23.76 -2.37
CA ALA A 161 7.56 -23.59 -1.46
C ALA A 161 8.76 -22.84 -2.10
N SER A 162 8.49 -21.77 -2.84
CA SER A 162 9.48 -21.01 -3.60
C SER A 162 9.66 -19.56 -3.12
N VAL A 163 8.76 -19.08 -2.27
CA VAL A 163 8.69 -17.67 -1.85
C VAL A 163 9.21 -17.51 -0.42
N ASP A 164 10.10 -16.53 -0.21
CA ASP A 164 10.63 -16.16 1.09
C ASP A 164 9.70 -15.20 1.84
N LEU A 165 9.06 -14.28 1.12
CA LEU A 165 8.12 -13.29 1.68
C LEU A 165 6.90 -13.10 0.79
N VAL A 166 5.70 -13.16 1.39
CA VAL A 166 4.47 -12.67 0.78
C VAL A 166 4.04 -11.38 1.49
N THR A 167 3.78 -10.33 0.72
CA THR A 167 3.21 -9.06 1.21
C THR A 167 1.82 -8.80 0.65
N ALA A 168 1.01 -8.06 1.40
CA ALA A 168 -0.21 -7.44 0.89
C ALA A 168 -0.44 -6.11 1.61
N CYS A 169 -0.37 -4.99 0.89
CA CYS A 169 -0.49 -3.65 1.47
C CYS A 169 -1.82 -3.01 1.09
N ALA A 170 -2.68 -2.75 2.08
CA ALA A 170 -4.02 -2.19 1.91
C ALA A 170 -4.92 -2.96 0.91
N ALA A 171 -4.66 -4.26 0.70
CA ALA A 171 -5.37 -5.07 -0.27
C ALA A 171 -6.11 -6.29 0.34
N ALA A 172 -5.63 -6.83 1.45
CA ALA A 172 -6.07 -8.14 1.96
C ALA A 172 -7.57 -8.23 2.31
N HIS A 173 -8.21 -7.09 2.62
CA HIS A 173 -9.65 -7.02 2.88
C HIS A 173 -10.51 -7.28 1.62
N TRP A 174 -9.93 -7.26 0.43
CA TRP A 174 -10.64 -7.61 -0.81
C TRP A 174 -10.68 -9.11 -1.09
N PHE A 175 -9.78 -9.89 -0.49
CA PHE A 175 -9.51 -11.28 -0.85
C PHE A 175 -10.51 -12.26 -0.22
N SER A 176 -10.57 -13.47 -0.78
CA SER A 176 -11.15 -14.63 -0.11
C SER A 176 -10.14 -15.18 0.88
N ILE A 177 -10.28 -14.82 2.17
CA ILE A 177 -9.28 -15.08 3.22
C ILE A 177 -8.86 -16.55 3.29
N GLU A 178 -9.81 -17.49 3.28
CA GLU A 178 -9.51 -18.92 3.35
C GLU A 178 -8.68 -19.40 2.15
N LYS A 179 -9.05 -18.97 0.93
CA LYS A 179 -8.34 -19.35 -0.30
C LYS A 179 -6.97 -18.69 -0.37
N PHE A 180 -6.89 -17.41 0.00
CA PHE A 180 -5.64 -16.67 0.08
C PHE A 180 -4.66 -17.36 1.03
N TYR A 181 -5.07 -17.77 2.24
CA TYR A 181 -4.16 -18.46 3.15
C TYR A 181 -3.77 -19.87 2.70
N LYS A 182 -4.64 -20.59 1.99
CA LYS A 182 -4.26 -21.84 1.31
C LYS A 182 -3.16 -21.58 0.28
N GLU A 183 -3.31 -20.52 -0.50
CA GLU A 183 -2.34 -20.16 -1.53
C GLU A 183 -1.01 -19.66 -0.95
N VAL A 184 -1.05 -18.77 0.04
CA VAL A 184 0.13 -18.34 0.81
C VAL A 184 0.88 -19.55 1.39
N ASN A 185 0.14 -20.51 1.95
CA ASN A 185 0.74 -21.72 2.49
C ASN A 185 1.36 -22.61 1.40
N ARG A 186 0.78 -22.67 0.20
CA ARG A 186 1.35 -23.40 -0.94
C ARG A 186 2.70 -22.81 -1.34
N ILE A 187 2.77 -21.48 -1.50
CA ILE A 187 3.91 -20.81 -2.14
C ILE A 187 5.07 -20.50 -1.19
N LEU A 188 4.79 -20.27 0.10
CA LEU A 188 5.83 -19.96 1.07
C LEU A 188 6.74 -21.17 1.31
N LYS A 189 8.05 -20.93 1.30
CA LYS A 189 9.05 -21.87 1.83
C LYS A 189 8.76 -22.19 3.30
N PRO A 190 9.24 -23.33 3.82
CA PRO A 190 9.40 -23.50 5.26
C PRO A 190 10.13 -22.29 5.85
N ARG A 191 9.61 -21.73 6.95
CA ARG A 191 10.08 -20.47 7.58
C ARG A 191 9.89 -19.20 6.76
N GLY A 192 9.24 -19.26 5.60
CA GLY A 192 8.86 -18.09 4.81
C GLY A 192 7.86 -17.22 5.58
N CYS A 193 7.88 -15.92 5.31
CA CYS A 193 7.09 -14.93 6.05
C CYS A 193 5.91 -14.40 5.27
N LEU A 194 4.84 -14.08 5.99
CA LEU A 194 3.69 -13.31 5.51
C LEU A 194 3.67 -11.98 6.25
N ALA A 195 3.51 -10.88 5.51
CA ALA A 195 3.34 -9.54 6.08
C ALA A 195 2.18 -8.79 5.41
N ILE A 196 1.10 -8.58 6.15
CA ILE A 196 -0.09 -7.87 5.68
C ILE A 196 -0.15 -6.51 6.37
N PHE A 197 -0.32 -5.44 5.60
CA PHE A 197 -0.32 -4.07 6.10
C PHE A 197 -1.63 -3.36 5.78
N THR A 198 -2.07 -2.50 6.68
CA THR A 198 -3.14 -1.53 6.42
C THR A 198 -3.04 -0.35 7.36
N TYR A 199 -3.78 0.70 7.04
CA TYR A 199 -4.04 1.82 7.91
C TYR A 199 -5.50 1.83 8.33
N ILE A 200 -5.74 2.07 9.62
CA ILE A 200 -7.08 2.28 10.15
C ILE A 200 -7.55 3.66 9.64
N PRO A 201 -8.78 3.77 9.09
CA PRO A 201 -9.29 5.03 8.55
C PRO A 201 -9.57 6.09 9.62
N ASP A 202 -9.34 5.82 10.91
CA ASP A 202 -9.46 6.80 11.99
C ASP A 202 -8.22 7.70 12.00
N MET A 203 -8.23 8.69 11.12
CA MET A 203 -7.15 9.68 10.97
C MET A 203 -7.38 10.88 11.89
N GLU A 204 -6.29 11.43 12.40
CA GLU A 204 -6.27 12.70 13.10
C GLU A 204 -5.65 13.78 12.21
N VAL A 205 -6.21 14.98 12.24
CA VAL A 205 -5.68 16.14 11.53
C VAL A 205 -5.10 17.11 12.54
N HIS A 206 -3.82 17.46 12.38
CA HIS A 206 -3.09 18.32 13.29
C HIS A 206 -2.67 19.64 12.63
N TYR A 207 -2.94 20.73 13.33
CA TYR A 207 -2.44 22.06 12.98
C TYR A 207 -2.44 22.93 14.24
N LYS A 208 -1.24 23.30 14.72
CA LYS A 208 -1.05 24.12 15.94
C LYS A 208 -1.91 23.59 17.10
N ASP A 209 -2.72 24.45 17.71
CA ASP A 209 -3.63 24.16 18.82
C ASP A 209 -5.06 23.79 18.35
N ARG A 210 -5.25 23.48 17.06
CA ARG A 210 -6.57 23.25 16.44
C ARG A 210 -6.87 21.79 16.09
N SER A 211 -6.01 20.84 16.47
CA SER A 211 -6.12 19.44 16.03
C SER A 211 -7.47 18.78 16.37
N GLU A 212 -8.01 19.01 17.58
CA GLU A 212 -9.30 18.45 18.00
C GLU A 212 -10.46 18.90 17.10
N GLN A 213 -10.48 20.19 16.75
CA GLN A 213 -11.53 20.78 15.92
C GLN A 213 -11.45 20.26 14.48
N LEU A 214 -10.23 20.20 13.91
CA LEU A 214 -10.02 19.69 12.56
C LEU A 214 -10.34 18.20 12.45
N THR A 215 -9.89 17.41 13.41
CA THR A 215 -10.20 15.98 13.49
C THR A 215 -11.70 15.76 13.62
N LYS A 216 -12.41 16.60 14.39
CA LYS A 216 -13.87 16.54 14.48
C LYS A 216 -14.55 16.80 13.12
N VAL A 217 -14.11 17.82 12.37
CA VAL A 217 -14.66 18.08 11.01
C VAL A 217 -14.45 16.87 10.11
N PHE A 218 -13.26 16.26 10.15
CA PHE A 218 -12.96 15.06 9.38
C PHE A 218 -13.89 13.89 9.74
N LYS A 219 -14.06 13.62 11.05
CA LYS A 219 -14.95 12.52 11.53
C LYS A 219 -16.41 12.73 11.15
N GLU A 220 -16.94 13.95 11.27
CA GLU A 220 -18.28 14.29 10.79
C GLU A 220 -18.40 14.06 9.27
N GLY A 221 -17.32 14.31 8.52
CA GLY A 221 -17.24 13.99 7.10
C GLY A 221 -17.32 12.48 6.83
N GLN A 222 -16.60 11.68 7.61
CA GLN A 222 -16.66 10.22 7.51
C GLN A 222 -18.05 9.67 7.84
N GLU A 223 -18.74 10.22 8.83
CA GLU A 223 -20.13 9.84 9.16
C GLU A 223 -21.09 10.08 8.00
N LYS A 224 -20.91 11.18 7.25
CA LYS A 224 -21.70 11.45 6.04
C LYS A 224 -21.41 10.47 4.91
N LEU A 225 -20.18 9.96 4.82
CA LEU A 225 -19.77 9.00 3.79
C LEU A 225 -20.07 7.55 4.18
N ALA A 226 -20.35 7.27 5.46
CA ALA A 226 -20.62 5.93 5.97
C ALA A 226 -21.69 5.13 5.20
N PRO A 227 -22.78 5.73 4.66
CA PRO A 227 -23.76 5.00 3.84
C PRO A 227 -23.20 4.41 2.53
N TYR A 228 -22.08 4.95 2.03
CA TYR A 228 -21.43 4.51 0.78
C TYR A 228 -20.22 3.61 1.05
N GLU A 229 -19.98 3.24 2.31
CA GLU A 229 -18.86 2.38 2.68
C GLU A 229 -19.12 0.93 2.28
N ASN A 230 -18.12 0.31 1.66
CA ASN A 230 -18.19 -1.12 1.36
C ASN A 230 -18.00 -1.94 2.64
N GLU A 231 -18.81 -2.98 2.85
CA GLU A 231 -18.71 -3.86 4.01
C GLU A 231 -17.31 -4.44 4.22
N LYS A 232 -16.55 -4.69 3.14
CA LYS A 232 -15.17 -5.19 3.22
C LYS A 232 -14.21 -4.23 3.93
N VAL A 233 -14.48 -2.92 3.92
CA VAL A 233 -13.67 -1.92 4.63
C VAL A 233 -13.82 -2.06 6.15
N ARG A 234 -14.88 -2.72 6.65
CA ARG A 234 -15.03 -3.02 8.09
C ARG A 234 -13.86 -3.85 8.64
N LEU A 235 -13.25 -4.72 7.84
CA LEU A 235 -12.07 -5.50 8.26
C LEU A 235 -10.87 -4.59 8.57
N VAL A 236 -10.73 -3.48 7.84
CA VAL A 236 -9.68 -2.49 8.10
C VAL A 236 -9.93 -1.80 9.44
N LYS A 237 -11.19 -1.49 9.76
CA LYS A 237 -11.58 -0.84 11.02
C LYS A 237 -11.31 -1.70 12.26
N THR A 238 -11.33 -3.03 12.13
CA THR A 238 -10.94 -3.95 13.21
C THR A 238 -9.44 -4.23 13.24
N GLY A 239 -8.64 -3.47 12.49
CA GLY A 239 -7.19 -3.63 12.44
C GLY A 239 -6.77 -5.01 11.95
N TYR A 240 -7.52 -5.60 11.02
CA TYR A 240 -7.24 -6.95 10.51
C TYR A 240 -7.21 -8.04 11.58
N LYS A 241 -7.99 -7.89 12.67
CA LYS A 241 -8.13 -8.93 13.70
C LYS A 241 -8.59 -10.27 13.12
N ASP A 242 -9.61 -10.26 12.26
CA ASP A 242 -10.16 -11.50 11.69
C ASP A 242 -9.18 -12.20 10.75
N LEU A 243 -8.40 -11.41 9.99
CA LEU A 243 -7.28 -11.90 9.19
C LEU A 243 -6.24 -12.57 10.10
N PHE A 244 -5.80 -11.88 11.15
CA PHE A 244 -4.83 -12.42 12.12
C PHE A 244 -5.31 -13.73 12.76
N ASP A 245 -6.56 -13.80 13.20
CA ASP A 245 -7.13 -14.99 13.85
C ASP A 245 -7.19 -16.17 12.87
N ALA A 246 -7.52 -15.92 11.60
CA ALA A 246 -7.63 -16.95 10.56
C ALA A 246 -6.27 -17.47 10.02
N ILE A 247 -5.14 -16.84 10.33
CA ILE A 247 -3.82 -17.34 9.94
C ILE A 247 -3.56 -18.71 10.59
N PRO A 248 -3.21 -19.75 9.79
CA PRO A 248 -3.03 -21.11 10.30
C PRO A 248 -1.67 -21.34 10.99
N TYR A 249 -0.79 -20.34 11.02
CA TYR A 249 0.54 -20.43 11.62
C TYR A 249 0.49 -20.12 13.12
N THR A 250 1.30 -20.85 13.88
CA THR A 250 1.48 -20.62 15.32
C THR A 250 2.39 -19.42 15.59
N ASP A 251 3.43 -19.23 14.77
CA ASP A 251 4.28 -18.05 14.82
C ASP A 251 3.63 -16.91 14.04
N LYS A 252 2.85 -16.08 14.76
CA LYS A 252 2.18 -14.90 14.21
C LYS A 252 2.13 -13.78 15.24
N LYS A 253 2.19 -12.54 14.74
CA LYS A 253 2.11 -11.32 15.55
C LYS A 253 1.25 -10.28 14.84
N ARG A 254 0.32 -9.68 15.57
CA ARG A 254 -0.36 -8.43 15.16
C ARG A 254 0.33 -7.28 15.88
N VAL A 255 0.81 -6.31 15.12
CA VAL A 255 1.41 -5.09 15.63
C VAL A 255 0.45 -3.95 15.35
N GLU A 256 0.09 -3.23 16.41
CA GLU A 256 -0.87 -2.13 16.39
C GLU A 256 -0.21 -0.84 16.88
N ASN A 257 -0.94 0.27 16.80
CA ASN A 257 -0.51 1.59 17.28
C ASN A 257 0.79 2.09 16.62
N MET A 258 1.01 1.70 15.36
CA MET A 258 2.07 2.27 14.55
C MET A 258 1.55 3.56 13.92
N THR A 259 1.76 4.68 14.61
CA THR A 259 1.31 5.99 14.12
C THR A 259 2.27 6.52 13.06
N THR A 260 1.75 6.74 11.85
CA THR A 260 2.43 7.54 10.81
C THR A 260 2.03 8.98 10.96
N LYS A 261 2.99 9.88 10.80
CA LYS A 261 2.75 11.32 10.67
C LYS A 261 3.07 11.70 9.24
N MET A 262 2.10 12.31 8.56
CA MET A 262 2.22 12.75 7.18
C MET A 262 2.07 14.27 7.12
N PRO A 263 3.17 15.03 7.05
CA PRO A 263 3.09 16.44 6.71
C PRO A 263 2.61 16.57 5.26
N MET A 264 1.55 17.33 5.04
CA MET A 264 1.00 17.54 3.70
C MET A 264 0.26 18.87 3.61
N LEU A 265 0.00 19.34 2.39
CA LEU A 265 -0.83 20.52 2.19
C LEU A 265 -2.30 20.19 2.45
N LEU A 266 -3.07 21.18 2.90
CA LEU A 266 -4.52 21.02 3.03
C LEU A 266 -5.17 20.64 1.69
N SER A 267 -4.70 21.20 0.58
CA SER A 267 -5.16 20.84 -0.76
C SER A 267 -4.95 19.35 -1.07
N ASP A 268 -3.80 18.80 -0.70
CA ASP A 268 -3.48 17.38 -0.89
C ASP A 268 -4.34 16.49 0.00
N PHE A 269 -4.61 16.90 1.24
CA PHE A 269 -5.50 16.16 2.14
C PHE A 269 -6.94 16.09 1.63
N LEU A 270 -7.46 17.20 1.08
CA LEU A 270 -8.76 17.21 0.41
C LEU A 270 -8.74 16.32 -0.85
N GLY A 271 -7.61 16.25 -1.55
CA GLY A 271 -7.36 15.30 -2.62
C GLY A 271 -7.43 13.85 -2.13
N LEU A 272 -6.77 13.53 -1.01
CA LEU A 272 -6.76 12.22 -0.40
C LEU A 272 -8.18 11.75 -0.05
N ILE A 273 -9.00 12.60 0.58
CA ILE A 273 -10.40 12.29 0.89
C ILE A 273 -11.17 11.87 -0.37
N GLN A 274 -10.91 12.54 -1.50
CA GLN A 274 -11.56 12.21 -2.76
C GLN A 274 -11.16 10.84 -3.31
N THR A 275 -10.00 10.30 -2.93
CA THR A 275 -9.57 8.95 -3.37
C THR A 275 -10.27 7.83 -2.61
N PHE A 276 -10.93 8.11 -1.48
CA PHE A 276 -11.59 7.09 -0.68
C PHE A 276 -12.70 6.40 -1.48
N SER A 277 -12.79 5.07 -1.37
CA SER A 277 -13.79 4.29 -2.09
C SER A 277 -15.23 4.74 -1.80
N MET A 278 -15.52 5.08 -0.54
CA MET A 278 -16.82 5.61 -0.11
C MET A 278 -17.11 7.00 -0.72
N PHE A 279 -16.08 7.84 -0.91
CA PHE A 279 -16.25 9.12 -1.59
C PHE A 279 -16.47 8.93 -3.08
N GLN A 280 -15.74 8.02 -3.73
CA GLN A 280 -15.93 7.71 -5.14
C GLN A 280 -17.34 7.16 -5.41
N ASP A 281 -17.85 6.31 -4.51
CA ASP A 281 -19.22 5.83 -4.60
C ASP A 281 -20.25 6.94 -4.32
N PHE A 282 -20.00 7.81 -3.33
CA PHE A 282 -20.82 9.01 -3.10
C PHE A 282 -20.86 9.95 -4.32
N LEU A 283 -19.70 10.21 -4.93
CA LEU A 283 -19.57 11.04 -6.13
C LEU A 283 -20.34 10.46 -7.32
N LYS A 284 -20.32 9.14 -7.48
CA LYS A 284 -21.05 8.44 -8.53
C LYS A 284 -22.57 8.56 -8.37
N HIS A 285 -23.07 8.48 -7.14
CA HIS A 285 -24.51 8.54 -6.87
C HIS A 285 -25.05 9.97 -6.74
N GLU A 286 -24.27 10.88 -6.15
CA GLU A 286 -24.70 12.23 -5.77
C GLU A 286 -23.63 13.29 -6.10
N PRO A 287 -23.33 13.54 -7.39
CA PRO A 287 -22.14 14.28 -7.81
C PRO A 287 -22.10 15.74 -7.32
N GLU A 288 -23.24 16.44 -7.31
CA GLU A 288 -23.29 17.82 -6.85
C GLU A 288 -23.12 17.92 -5.33
N LYS A 289 -23.67 16.97 -4.55
CA LYS A 289 -23.46 16.93 -3.11
C LYS A 289 -22.03 16.53 -2.75
N ALA A 290 -21.39 15.67 -3.54
CA ALA A 290 -19.98 15.33 -3.36
C ALA A 290 -19.04 16.53 -3.58
N LYS A 291 -19.32 17.37 -4.58
CA LYS A 291 -18.59 18.63 -4.78
C LYS A 291 -18.81 19.61 -3.62
N GLU A 292 -20.07 19.79 -3.21
CA GLU A 292 -20.44 20.64 -2.07
C GLU A 292 -19.78 20.17 -0.77
N PHE A 293 -19.69 18.85 -0.56
CA PHE A 293 -19.02 18.25 0.59
C PHE A 293 -17.55 18.67 0.68
N ILE A 294 -16.79 18.59 -0.43
CA ILE A 294 -15.38 18.99 -0.45
C ILE A 294 -15.24 20.49 -0.19
N LEU A 295 -16.03 21.33 -0.87
CA LEU A 295 -16.01 22.78 -0.70
C LEU A 295 -16.35 23.20 0.74
N THR A 296 -17.35 22.54 1.35
CA THR A 296 -17.75 22.80 2.74
C THR A 296 -16.66 22.36 3.71
N THR A 297 -16.02 21.21 3.46
CA THR A 297 -14.92 20.71 4.28
C THR A 297 -13.72 21.65 4.22
N GLU A 298 -13.32 22.07 3.03
CA GLU A 298 -12.25 23.05 2.81
C GLU A 298 -12.52 24.35 3.58
N LYS A 299 -13.70 24.96 3.40
CA LYS A 299 -14.08 26.20 4.07
C LYS A 299 -13.97 26.08 5.58
N ARG A 300 -14.47 24.99 6.16
CA ARG A 300 -14.41 24.75 7.62
C ARG A 300 -12.97 24.59 8.11
N PHE A 301 -12.13 23.89 7.37
CA PHE A 301 -10.72 23.74 7.71
C PHE A 301 -10.00 25.10 7.70
N LEU A 302 -10.16 25.89 6.64
CA LEU A 302 -9.57 27.22 6.53
C LEU A 302 -10.02 28.15 7.68
N GLU A 303 -11.31 28.14 8.01
CA GLU A 303 -11.89 28.92 9.11
C GLU A 303 -11.30 28.51 10.47
N ILE A 304 -11.24 27.21 10.77
CA ILE A 304 -10.68 26.68 12.02
C ILE A 304 -9.18 26.97 12.13
N MET A 305 -8.45 26.82 11.04
CA MET A 305 -7.01 27.09 10.98
C MET A 305 -6.69 28.60 11.04
N GLY A 306 -7.67 29.46 10.77
CA GLY A 306 -7.48 30.90 10.67
C GLY A 306 -6.56 31.30 9.51
N VAL A 307 -6.61 30.57 8.40
CA VAL A 307 -5.78 30.80 7.21
C VAL A 307 -6.65 30.96 5.96
N SER A 308 -6.10 31.55 4.91
CA SER A 308 -6.81 31.83 3.65
C SER A 308 -6.36 30.99 2.46
N SER A 309 -5.37 30.10 2.64
CA SER A 309 -4.81 29.30 1.55
C SER A 309 -4.77 27.81 1.91
N THR A 310 -5.17 26.98 0.96
CA THR A 310 -5.07 25.52 1.02
C THR A 310 -3.63 25.01 0.81
N GLU A 311 -2.71 25.90 0.44
CA GLU A 311 -1.26 25.65 0.42
C GLU A 311 -0.63 25.74 1.83
N THR A 312 -1.45 25.64 2.88
CA THR A 312 -0.99 25.61 4.27
C THR A 312 -0.70 24.16 4.66
N GLU A 313 0.47 23.93 5.26
CA GLU A 313 0.87 22.61 5.76
C GLU A 313 0.06 22.21 7.01
N ILE A 314 -0.36 20.95 7.02
CA ILE A 314 -1.00 20.24 8.14
C ILE A 314 -0.27 18.91 8.35
N GLU A 315 -0.42 18.30 9.52
CA GLU A 315 0.07 16.95 9.78
C GLU A 315 -1.12 16.00 9.93
N VAL A 316 -1.21 15.00 9.07
CA VAL A 316 -2.21 13.93 9.20
C VAL A 316 -1.57 12.76 9.92
N ARG A 317 -2.21 12.28 10.99
CA ARG A 317 -1.78 11.08 11.70
C ARG A 317 -2.75 9.94 11.43
N LEU A 318 -2.21 8.77 11.12
CA LEU A 318 -2.99 7.56 10.95
C LEU A 318 -2.35 6.41 11.71
N ASN A 319 -3.19 5.51 12.20
CA ASN A 319 -2.74 4.31 12.90
C ASN A 319 -2.66 3.14 11.93
N ASN A 320 -1.52 2.49 11.91
CA ASN A 320 -1.26 1.36 11.03
C ASN A 320 -1.25 0.07 11.80
N VAL A 321 -1.65 -0.97 11.09
CA VAL A 321 -1.66 -2.33 11.58
C VAL A 321 -0.87 -3.20 10.64
N CYS A 322 0.03 -3.98 11.23
CA CYS A 322 0.76 -5.01 10.52
C CYS A 322 0.43 -6.36 11.13
N VAL A 323 0.11 -7.32 10.27
CA VAL A 323 -0.05 -8.72 10.61
C VAL A 323 1.12 -9.48 10.03
N LEU A 324 1.93 -10.07 10.90
CA LEU A 324 3.12 -10.84 10.57
C LEU A 324 2.88 -12.31 10.91
N ALA A 325 3.39 -13.21 10.09
CA ALA A 325 3.43 -14.63 10.43
C ALA A 325 4.60 -15.34 9.73
N SER A 326 5.06 -16.45 10.31
CA SER A 326 6.06 -17.33 9.71
C SER A 326 5.50 -18.73 9.54
N LYS A 327 5.68 -19.29 8.34
CA LYS A 327 5.31 -20.67 8.07
C LYS A 327 6.22 -21.62 8.88
N PRO A 328 5.69 -22.66 9.53
CA PRO A 328 6.51 -23.65 10.22
C PRO A 328 7.58 -24.31 9.32
N LYS A 329 8.55 -24.98 9.96
CA LYS A 329 9.52 -25.83 9.26
C LYS A 329 8.84 -27.00 8.55
#